data_AF-A0A2E3CBT7-F1
#
_entry.id   AF-A0A2E3CBT7-F1
#
_cell.length_a   1.000
_cell.length_b   1.000
_cell.length_c   1.000
_cell.angle_alpha   90.00
_cell.angle_beta   90.00
_cell.angle_gamma   90.00
#
_symmetry.space_group_name_H-M   'P 1'
#
loop_
_entity.id
_entity.type
_entity.pdbx_description
1 polymer ?
#
loop_
_entity_poly.entity_id
_entity_poly.type
_entity_poly.pdbx_seq_one_letter_code
_entity_poly.pdbx_strand_id
1 'polypeptide(L)'
;MLNIIRGSGLNGLEGIKKKNKIKINKNTLFIYRPLIDIKKQLIEDICKKEKLEFIIDSSNKKNDYSRNKLRNQIIPEIEKINPKFTNSLKSLSDLVTKSKSKKKNKIW
;
A
#
# COMPACT_ATOMS: atom_id res chain seq x y z
N MET A 1 6.82 1.91 -1.29
CA MET A 1 7.62 3.06 -1.77
C MET A 1 8.22 3.89 -0.65
N LEU A 2 7.46 4.41 0.33
CA LEU A 2 8.04 5.22 1.43
C LEU A 2 9.19 4.49 2.15
N ASN A 3 9.01 3.21 2.47
CA ASN A 3 10.07 2.40 3.10
C ASN A 3 11.27 2.17 2.17
N ILE A 4 11.03 2.05 0.85
CA ILE A 4 12.08 1.88 -0.16
C ILE A 4 12.99 3.10 -0.16
N ILE A 5 12.40 4.30 -0.20
CA ILE A 5 13.14 5.57 -0.19
C ILE A 5 13.90 5.78 1.12
N ARG A 6 13.39 5.26 2.24
CA ARG A 6 14.06 5.30 3.54
C ARG A 6 15.18 4.26 3.70
N GLY A 7 15.48 3.47 2.66
CA GLY A 7 16.55 2.46 2.72
C GLY A 7 16.15 1.16 3.41
N SER A 8 14.93 0.65 3.19
CA SER A 8 14.50 -0.61 3.78
C SER A 8 14.97 -1.84 2.99
N GLY A 9 15.38 -2.90 3.69
CA GLY A 9 15.59 -4.23 3.10
C GLY A 9 14.29 -4.92 2.65
N LEU A 10 14.35 -6.22 2.40
CA LEU A 10 13.21 -7.01 1.90
C LEU A 10 11.92 -6.86 2.72
N ASN A 11 12.01 -6.56 4.03
CA ASN A 11 10.82 -6.33 4.87
C ASN A 11 10.03 -5.08 4.43
N GLY A 12 10.69 -4.00 4.03
CA GLY A 12 10.00 -2.80 3.60
C GLY A 12 9.52 -2.84 2.15
N LEU A 13 10.02 -3.79 1.36
CA LEU A 13 9.56 -4.07 0.00
C LEU A 13 8.23 -4.85 -0.07
N GLU A 14 7.85 -5.58 0.99
CA GLU A 14 6.56 -6.30 1.05
C GLU A 14 5.34 -5.37 1.07
N GLY A 15 5.53 -4.07 1.32
CA GLY A 15 4.44 -3.12 1.41
C GLY A 15 3.46 -3.43 2.55
N ILE A 16 2.18 -3.14 2.30
CA ILE A 16 1.11 -3.31 3.30
C ILE A 16 0.44 -4.68 3.08
N LYS A 17 0.27 -5.46 4.14
CA LYS A 17 -0.39 -6.78 4.09
C LYS A 17 -1.90 -6.66 4.19
N LYS A 18 -2.60 -7.47 3.39
CA LYS A 18 -4.08 -7.62 3.40
C LYS A 18 -4.61 -8.09 4.76
N LYS A 19 -3.92 -9.04 5.38
CA LYS A 19 -4.15 -9.51 6.76
C LYS A 19 -2.86 -9.34 7.54
N ASN A 20 -2.94 -8.75 8.73
CA ASN A 20 -1.82 -8.70 9.65
C ASN A 20 -2.24 -9.12 11.06
N LYS A 21 -1.32 -9.74 11.80
CA LYS A 21 -1.50 -10.11 13.20
C LYS A 21 -0.48 -9.32 14.02
N ILE A 22 -0.95 -8.54 14.98
CA ILE A 22 -0.10 -7.76 15.89
C ILE A 22 -0.28 -8.34 17.30
N LYS A 23 0.82 -8.69 17.95
CA LYS A 23 0.82 -9.07 19.37
C LYS A 23 0.99 -7.79 20.20
N ILE A 24 0.10 -7.57 21.17
CA ILE A 24 0.16 -6.45 22.11
C ILE A 24 0.04 -7.07 23.50
N ASN A 25 1.15 -7.10 24.23
CA ASN A 25 1.26 -7.79 25.52
C ASN A 25 0.79 -9.26 25.43
N LYS A 26 -0.27 -9.63 26.16
CA LYS A 26 -0.88 -10.97 26.13
C LYS A 26 -1.97 -11.11 25.05
N ASN A 27 -2.33 -10.02 24.37
CA ASN A 27 -3.44 -9.99 23.42
C ASN A 27 -2.94 -10.06 21.97
N THR A 28 -3.83 -10.53 21.09
CA THR A 28 -3.58 -10.57 19.65
C THR A 28 -4.63 -9.72 18.93
N LEU A 29 -4.18 -8.72 18.18
CA LEU A 29 -5.02 -7.94 17.27
C LEU A 29 -4.89 -8.45 15.84
N PHE A 30 -6.02 -8.69 15.19
CA PHE A 30 -6.08 -9.02 13.76
C PHE A 30 -6.54 -7.80 12.96
N ILE A 31 -5.76 -7.38 11.98
CA ILE A 31 -6.09 -6.27 11.09
C ILE A 31 -6.36 -6.81 9.70
N TYR A 32 -7.59 -6.57 9.22
CA TYR A 32 -8.03 -6.91 7.88
C TYR A 32 -8.17 -5.64 7.03
N ARG A 33 -7.64 -5.67 5.80
CA ARG A 33 -7.69 -4.55 4.84
C ARG A 33 -8.38 -5.01 3.55
N PRO A 34 -9.71 -5.11 3.54
CA PRO A 34 -10.46 -5.66 2.40
C PRO A 34 -10.27 -4.84 1.12
N LEU A 35 -10.12 -3.52 1.25
CA LEU A 35 -10.01 -2.59 0.12
C LEU A 35 -8.58 -2.45 -0.45
N ILE A 36 -7.61 -3.21 0.03
CA ILE A 36 -6.19 -3.00 -0.33
C ILE A 36 -5.88 -3.23 -1.82
N ASP A 37 -6.64 -4.11 -2.46
CA ASP A 37 -6.51 -4.45 -3.88
C ASP A 37 -7.41 -3.60 -4.79
N ILE A 38 -8.24 -2.74 -4.19
CA ILE A 38 -9.25 -1.96 -4.91
C ILE A 38 -8.66 -0.60 -5.28
N LYS A 39 -8.82 -0.21 -6.55
CA LYS A 39 -8.41 1.11 -7.03
C LYS A 39 -9.31 2.18 -6.43
N LYS A 40 -8.72 3.32 -6.05
CA LYS A 40 -9.45 4.47 -5.49
C LYS A 40 -10.59 4.96 -6.41
N GLN A 41 -10.33 5.02 -7.71
CA GLN A 41 -11.32 5.43 -8.72
C GLN A 41 -12.59 4.57 -8.65
N LEU A 42 -12.45 3.24 -8.52
CA LEU A 42 -13.61 2.35 -8.40
C LEU A 42 -14.45 2.66 -7.15
N ILE A 43 -13.80 3.01 -6.03
CA ILE A 43 -14.51 3.41 -4.80
C ILE A 43 -15.27 4.71 -5.03
N GLU A 44 -14.62 5.70 -5.65
CA GLU A 44 -15.25 6.99 -5.96
C GLU A 44 -16.44 6.85 -6.92
N ASP A 45 -16.32 5.98 -7.94
CA ASP A 45 -17.38 5.71 -8.91
C ASP A 45 -18.59 5.02 -8.25
N ILE A 46 -18.34 4.06 -7.34
CA ILE A 46 -19.40 3.43 -6.54
C ILE A 46 -20.08 4.47 -5.64
N CYS A 47 -19.32 5.31 -4.93
CA CYS A 47 -19.91 6.36 -4.10
C CYS A 47 -20.79 7.31 -4.91
N LYS A 48 -20.37 7.70 -6.11
CA LYS A 48 -21.19 8.53 -7.01
C LYS A 48 -22.45 7.81 -7.48
N LYS A 49 -22.32 6.56 -7.92
CA LYS A 49 -23.43 5.74 -8.42
C LYS A 49 -24.50 5.54 -7.36
N GLU A 50 -24.08 5.21 -6.13
CA GLU A 50 -24.96 4.93 -5.00
C GLU A 50 -25.33 6.20 -4.21
N LYS A 51 -24.93 7.39 -4.68
CA LYS A 51 -25.16 8.70 -4.05
C LYS A 51 -24.73 8.74 -2.57
N LEU A 52 -23.60 8.12 -2.25
CA LEU A 52 -23.01 8.14 -0.92
C LEU A 52 -22.26 9.44 -0.70
N GLU A 53 -22.65 10.17 0.35
CA GLU A 53 -21.92 11.35 0.81
C GLU A 53 -20.64 10.92 1.55
N PHE A 54 -19.53 11.58 1.24
CA PHE A 54 -18.26 11.38 1.94
C PHE A 54 -17.47 12.67 2.02
N ILE A 55 -16.68 12.81 3.09
CA ILE A 55 -15.83 13.98 3.32
C ILE A 55 -14.44 13.72 2.77
N ILE A 56 -13.94 14.64 1.95
CA ILE A 56 -12.55 14.62 1.49
C ILE A 56 -11.71 15.42 2.49
N ASP A 57 -10.84 14.71 3.22
CA ASP A 57 -9.88 15.35 4.12
C ASP A 57 -8.96 16.31 3.33
N SER A 58 -8.95 17.58 3.73
CA SER A 58 -8.19 18.66 3.09
C SER A 58 -6.68 18.44 3.16
N SER A 59 -6.18 17.73 4.18
CA SER A 59 -4.77 17.39 4.34
C SER A 59 -4.25 16.50 3.20
N ASN A 60 -5.13 15.80 2.48
CA ASN A 60 -4.75 14.98 1.32
C ASN A 60 -4.06 15.78 0.21
N LYS A 61 -4.42 17.06 0.07
CA LYS A 61 -3.86 17.96 -0.95
C LYS A 61 -2.53 18.58 -0.51
N LYS A 62 -2.20 18.52 0.78
CA LYS A 62 -0.95 19.08 1.33
C LYS A 62 0.21 18.10 1.15
N ASN A 63 1.42 18.63 0.95
CA ASN A 63 2.64 17.85 0.75
C ASN A 63 3.58 17.82 1.96
N ASP A 64 3.11 18.31 3.11
CA ASP A 64 3.89 18.43 4.36
C ASP A 64 4.45 17.07 4.82
N TYR A 65 3.69 15.99 4.60
CA TYR A 65 4.12 14.64 4.89
C TYR A 65 4.78 13.98 3.68
N SER A 66 5.91 13.29 3.89
CA SER A 66 6.66 12.59 2.83
C SER A 66 5.78 11.61 2.03
N ARG A 67 4.78 11.00 2.68
CA ARG A 67 3.80 10.12 2.01
C ARG A 67 2.93 10.87 1.01
N ASN A 68 2.46 12.06 1.37
CA ASN A 68 1.64 12.87 0.46
C ASN A 68 2.49 13.44 -0.66
N LYS A 69 3.70 13.93 -0.38
CA LYS A 69 4.66 14.35 -1.40
C LYS A 69 4.94 13.23 -2.41
N LEU A 70 5.13 12.01 -1.92
CA LEU A 70 5.27 10.83 -2.78
C LEU A 70 4.06 10.60 -3.68
N ARG A 71 2.86 10.63 -3.10
CA ARG A 71 1.61 10.40 -3.84
C ARG A 71 1.32 11.50 -4.87
N ASN A 72 1.47 12.75 -4.47
CA ASN A 72 0.95 13.90 -5.20
C ASN A 72 1.95 14.43 -6.23
N GLN A 73 3.26 14.24 -6.02
CA GLN A 73 4.30 14.78 -6.91
C GLN A 73 5.14 13.66 -7.53
N ILE A 74 5.70 12.76 -6.72
CA ILE A 74 6.75 11.84 -7.20
C ILE A 74 6.19 10.68 -8.03
N ILE A 75 5.14 10.01 -7.56
CA ILE A 75 4.53 8.88 -8.28
C ILE A 75 4.03 9.33 -9.67
N PRO A 76 3.30 10.45 -9.81
CA PRO A 76 2.87 10.95 -11.12
C PRO A 76 4.03 11.18 -12.10
N GLU A 77 5.14 11.78 -11.66
CA GLU A 77 6.30 11.99 -12.53
C GLU A 77 6.94 10.67 -12.97
N ILE A 78 7.00 9.67 -12.10
CA ILE A 78 7.52 8.34 -12.46
C ILE A 78 6.55 7.62 -13.43
N GLU A 79 5.24 7.81 -13.27
CA GLU A 79 4.25 7.23 -14.18
C GLU A 79 4.32 7.83 -15.59
N LYS A 80 4.83 9.07 -15.75
CA LYS A 80 5.14 9.61 -17.09
C LYS A 80 6.25 8.84 -17.80
N ILE A 81 7.21 8.28 -17.04
CA ILE A 81 8.31 7.46 -17.57
C ILE A 81 7.83 6.02 -17.81
N ASN A 82 7.08 5.47 -16.84
CA ASN A 82 6.51 4.13 -16.93
C ASN A 82 5.06 4.13 -16.41
N PRO A 83 4.07 4.17 -17.31
CA PRO A 83 2.65 4.15 -16.94
C PRO A 83 2.21 2.93 -16.13
N LYS A 84 3.00 1.85 -16.14
CA LYS A 84 2.73 0.62 -15.39
C LYS A 84 3.50 0.55 -14.07
N PHE A 85 4.19 1.62 -13.66
CA PHE A 85 5.06 1.63 -12.48
C PHE A 85 4.38 1.09 -11.22
N THR A 86 3.16 1.53 -10.92
CA THR A 86 2.40 1.08 -9.75
C THR A 86 2.09 -0.42 -9.80
N ASN A 87 1.78 -0.96 -10.98
CA ASN A 87 1.57 -2.40 -11.17
C ASN A 87 2.88 -3.18 -11.03
N SER A 88 3.97 -2.72 -11.65
CA SER A 88 5.29 -3.33 -11.53
C SER A 88 5.76 -3.38 -10.06
N LEU A 89 5.53 -2.29 -9.32
CA LEU A 89 5.86 -2.22 -7.90
C LEU A 89 5.02 -3.19 -7.06
N LYS A 90 3.73 -3.36 -7.39
CA LYS A 90 2.87 -4.37 -6.77
C LYS A 90 3.39 -5.78 -7.03
N SER A 91 3.71 -6.12 -8.28
CA SER A 91 4.26 -7.43 -8.65
C SER A 91 5.57 -7.73 -7.92
N LEU A 92 6.45 -6.73 -7.77
CA LEU A 92 7.67 -6.86 -6.98
C LEU A 92 7.37 -7.17 -5.50
N SER A 93 6.44 -6.45 -4.91
CA SER A 93 5.98 -6.66 -3.53
C SER A 93 5.43 -8.08 -3.31
N ASP A 94 4.65 -8.59 -4.26
CA ASP A 94 4.10 -9.94 -4.23
C ASP A 94 5.19 -11.01 -4.34
N LEU A 95 6.19 -10.80 -5.21
CA LEU A 95 7.33 -11.70 -5.36
C LEU A 95 8.19 -11.79 -4.09
N VAL A 96 8.44 -10.66 -3.44
CA VAL A 96 9.18 -10.60 -2.17
C VAL A 96 8.40 -11.34 -1.07
N THR A 97 7.08 -11.12 -1.00
CA THR A 97 6.20 -11.79 -0.03
C THR A 97 6.18 -13.31 -0.25
N LYS A 98 6.04 -13.77 -1.50
CA LYS A 98 6.09 -15.20 -1.85
C LYS A 98 7.44 -15.83 -1.50
N SER A 99 8.54 -15.15 -1.82
CA SER A 99 9.91 -15.63 -1.55
C SER A 99 10.16 -15.85 -0.05
N LYS A 100 9.62 -14.98 0.80
CA LYS A 100 9.74 -15.15 2.26
C LYS A 100 8.84 -16.22 2.85
N SER A 101 7.63 -16.39 2.32
CA SER A 101 6.78 -17.51 2.72
C SER A 101 7.46 -18.86 2.42
N LYS A 102 8.13 -18.98 1.27
CA LYS A 102 8.92 -20.17 0.93
C LYS A 102 10.10 -20.39 1.87
N LYS A 103 10.83 -19.34 2.27
CA LYS A 103 11.92 -19.44 3.25
C LYS A 103 11.43 -19.87 4.63
N LYS A 104 10.27 -19.39 5.09
CA LYS A 104 9.68 -19.80 6.39
C LYS A 104 9.27 -21.28 6.42
N ASN A 105 8.85 -21.85 5.28
CA ASN A 105 8.46 -23.25 5.19
C ASN A 105 9.65 -24.21 4.95
N LYS A 106 10.87 -23.69 4.80
CA LYS A 106 12.09 -24.49 4.56
C LYS A 106 12.97 -24.64 5.81
N ILE A 107 12.56 -24.06 6.93
CA ILE A 107 13.25 -24.15 8.21
C ILE A 107 12.27 -24.90 9.12
N TRP A 108 12.67 -26.12 9.49
CA TRP A 108 11.94 -27.03 10.37
C TRP A 108 11.66 -26.38 11.74
#